data_AF-A0A965MFA0-F1
#
_entry.id   AF-A0A965MFA0-F1
#
_cell.length_a   1.000
_cell.length_b   1.000
_cell.length_c   1.000
_cell.angle_alpha   90.00
_cell.angle_beta   90.00
_cell.angle_gamma   90.00
#
_symmetry.space_group_name_H-M   'P 1'
#
loop_
_entity.id
_entity.type
_entity.pdbx_description
1 polymer ?
#
loop_
_entity_poly.entity_id
_entity_poly.type
_entity_poly.pdbx_seq_one_letter_code
_entity_poly.pdbx_strand_id
1 'polypeptide(L)'
;MLDNLQLLFVWAPILNVQVILEGIFVGAVFALSAYGLALVWGVMNIKNLAQGDFVIMGGYMALSLSQANVPLPLILLIVVATMFVYGWVIYIGMIRRILDQDMFVSLLATFGLSLLMQQVMNLIYG
;
A
#
# COMPACT_ATOMS: atom_id res chain seq x y z
N MET A 1 -6.58 -37.18 4.24
CA MET A 1 -6.71 -35.92 3.44
C MET A 1 -8.15 -35.41 3.43
N LEU A 2 -9.14 -36.29 3.24
CA LEU A 2 -10.56 -35.97 3.43
C LEU A 2 -10.92 -35.60 4.88
N ASP A 3 -10.16 -36.10 5.87
CA ASP A 3 -10.37 -35.80 7.29
C ASP A 3 -10.13 -34.31 7.62
N ASN A 4 -9.20 -33.66 6.90
CA ASN A 4 -8.96 -32.22 7.04
C ASN A 4 -10.10 -31.38 6.44
N LEU A 5 -10.83 -31.89 5.45
CA LEU A 5 -12.01 -31.21 4.91
C LEU A 5 -13.17 -31.27 5.91
N GLN A 6 -13.24 -32.31 6.74
CA GLN A 6 -14.24 -32.35 7.82
C GLN A 6 -14.01 -31.24 8.84
N LEU A 7 -12.76 -30.79 9.06
CA LEU A 7 -12.48 -29.64 9.93
C LEU A 7 -13.17 -28.37 9.44
N LEU A 8 -13.19 -28.16 8.13
CA LEU A 8 -13.84 -27.02 7.49
C LEU A 8 -15.37 -27.10 7.66
N PHE A 9 -15.99 -28.26 7.43
CA PHE A 9 -17.45 -28.35 7.34
C PHE A 9 -18.18 -28.76 8.63
N VAL A 10 -17.51 -29.46 9.55
CA VAL A 10 -18.17 -30.12 10.70
C VAL A 10 -17.58 -29.65 12.03
N TRP A 11 -16.26 -29.62 12.16
CA TRP A 11 -15.61 -29.43 13.45
C TRP A 11 -15.33 -27.95 13.79
N ALA A 12 -15.04 -27.11 12.79
CA ALA A 12 -14.71 -25.70 13.00
C ALA A 12 -15.22 -24.79 11.85
N PRO A 13 -16.55 -24.69 11.64
CA PRO A 13 -17.14 -23.91 10.56
C PRO A 13 -16.81 -22.41 10.62
N ILE A 14 -16.45 -21.88 11.78
CA ILE A 14 -15.98 -20.50 11.97
C ILE A 14 -14.70 -20.20 11.19
N LEU A 15 -13.83 -21.21 10.99
CA LEU A 15 -12.59 -21.05 10.23
C LEU A 15 -12.88 -20.72 8.76
N ASN A 16 -13.97 -21.24 8.18
CA ASN A 16 -14.34 -20.92 6.80
C ASN A 16 -14.65 -19.43 6.66
N VAL A 17 -15.40 -18.87 7.61
CA VAL A 17 -15.75 -17.44 7.60
C VAL A 17 -14.49 -16.60 7.74
N GLN A 18 -13.59 -16.98 8.65
CA GLN A 18 -12.30 -16.30 8.82
C GLN A 18 -11.45 -16.33 7.55
N VAL A 19 -11.26 -17.50 6.94
CA VAL A 19 -10.44 -17.65 5.71
C VAL A 19 -11.04 -16.86 4.54
N ILE A 20 -12.36 -16.85 4.41
CA ILE A 20 -13.03 -16.02 3.39
C ILE A 20 -12.80 -14.54 3.65
N LEU A 21 -12.95 -14.08 4.90
CA LEU A 21 -12.70 -12.68 5.27
C LEU A 21 -11.24 -12.28 5.05
N GLU A 22 -10.29 -13.11 5.44
CA GLU A 22 -8.86 -12.90 5.19
C GLU A 22 -8.58 -12.80 3.69
N GLY A 23 -9.15 -13.70 2.88
CA GLY A 23 -9.05 -13.64 1.43
C GLY A 23 -9.62 -12.34 0.84
N ILE A 24 -10.78 -11.89 1.33
CA ILE A 24 -11.39 -10.61 0.95
C ILE A 24 -10.48 -9.44 1.34
N PHE A 25 -9.91 -9.43 2.54
CA PHE A 25 -9.04 -8.35 3.00
C PHE A 25 -7.74 -8.27 2.20
N VAL A 26 -7.10 -9.41 1.95
CA VAL A 26 -5.91 -9.47 1.08
C VAL A 26 -6.25 -9.02 -0.35
N GLY A 27 -7.38 -9.51 -0.88
CA GLY A 27 -7.88 -9.07 -2.19
C GLY A 27 -8.17 -7.57 -2.25
N ALA A 28 -8.74 -7.00 -1.19
CA ALA A 28 -9.02 -5.57 -1.08
C ALA A 28 -7.72 -4.74 -1.06
N VAL A 29 -6.67 -5.20 -0.38
CA VAL A 29 -5.35 -4.54 -0.40
C VAL A 29 -4.79 -4.49 -1.83
N PHE A 30 -4.81 -5.61 -2.55
CA PHE A 30 -4.36 -5.64 -3.94
C PHE A 30 -5.23 -4.79 -4.87
N ALA A 31 -6.56 -4.86 -4.71
CA ALA A 31 -7.51 -4.08 -5.50
C ALA A 31 -7.31 -2.57 -5.28
N LEU A 32 -7.18 -2.12 -4.04
CA LEU A 32 -6.94 -0.72 -3.70
C LEU A 32 -5.56 -0.24 -4.19
N SER A 33 -4.54 -1.10 -4.10
CA SER A 33 -3.20 -0.79 -4.60
C SER A 33 -3.20 -0.60 -6.12
N ALA A 34 -3.86 -1.51 -6.85
CA ALA A 34 -4.03 -1.42 -8.30
C ALA A 34 -4.87 -0.20 -8.70
N TYR A 35 -5.94 0.09 -7.95
CA TYR A 35 -6.79 1.25 -8.20
C TYR A 35 -6.03 2.56 -8.01
N GLY A 36 -5.17 2.67 -6.99
CA GLY A 36 -4.29 3.82 -6.81
C GLY A 36 -3.38 4.07 -8.02
N LEU A 37 -2.75 3.00 -8.54
CA LEU A 37 -1.95 3.10 -9.77
C LEU A 37 -2.80 3.54 -10.97
N ALA A 38 -4.00 2.96 -11.13
CA ALA A 38 -4.92 3.27 -12.22
C ALA A 38 -5.40 4.72 -12.18
N LEU A 39 -5.68 5.27 -10.99
CA LEU A 39 -6.07 6.67 -10.82
C LEU A 39 -4.92 7.63 -11.15
N VAL A 40 -3.73 7.38 -10.61
CA VAL A 40 -2.54 8.19 -10.87
C VAL A 40 -2.24 8.22 -12.37
N TRP A 41 -2.23 7.05 -13.01
CA TRP A 41 -1.97 6.97 -14.43
C TRP A 41 -3.10 7.56 -15.27
N GLY A 42 -4.37 7.29 -14.91
CA GLY A 42 -5.53 7.75 -15.66
C GLY A 42 -5.73 9.27 -15.64
N VAL A 43 -5.34 9.95 -14.55
CA VAL A 43 -5.48 11.41 -14.44
C VAL A 43 -4.23 12.14 -14.94
N MET A 44 -3.02 11.65 -14.62
CA MET A 44 -1.77 12.37 -14.90
C MET A 44 -1.01 11.87 -16.13
N ASN A 45 -1.39 10.75 -16.73
CA ASN A 45 -0.62 10.04 -17.78
C ASN A 45 0.84 9.71 -17.39
N ILE A 46 1.12 9.68 -16.08
CA ILE A 46 2.43 9.37 -15.50
C ILE A 46 2.41 7.94 -14.96
N LYS A 47 3.41 7.15 -15.38
CA LYS A 47 3.68 5.83 -14.79
C LYS A 47 4.55 6.00 -13.55
N ASN A 48 3.95 5.84 -12.38
CA ASN A 48 4.65 5.92 -11.09
C ASN A 48 5.15 4.53 -10.65
N LEU A 49 6.44 4.25 -10.81
CA LEU A 49 7.02 2.98 -10.36
C LEU A 49 7.09 2.84 -8.84
N ALA A 50 7.16 3.96 -8.10
CA ALA A 50 7.21 3.94 -6.64
C ALA A 50 5.84 3.62 -5.99
N GLN A 51 4.77 3.41 -6.77
CA GLN A 51 3.42 3.19 -6.25
C GLN A 51 3.35 2.05 -5.22
N GLY A 52 4.08 0.95 -5.46
CA GLY A 52 4.16 -0.17 -4.52
C GLY A 52 4.79 0.24 -3.18
N ASP A 53 5.81 1.09 -3.21
CA ASP A 53 6.50 1.57 -2.02
C ASP A 53 5.60 2.46 -1.15
N PHE A 54 4.72 3.27 -1.77
CA PHE A 54 3.72 4.04 -1.01
C PHE A 54 2.77 3.12 -0.23
N VAL A 55 2.34 2.01 -0.83
CA VAL A 55 1.46 1.03 -0.17
C VAL A 55 2.19 0.36 1.00
N ILE A 56 3.44 -0.07 0.77
CA ILE A 56 4.27 -0.71 1.80
C ILE A 56 4.53 0.25 2.96
N MET A 57 4.86 1.52 2.67
CA MET A 57 5.10 2.55 3.68
C MET A 57 3.84 2.80 4.54
N GLY A 58 2.66 2.88 3.93
CA GLY A 58 1.39 2.99 4.65
C GLY A 58 1.13 1.78 5.57
N GLY A 59 1.43 0.57 5.09
CA GLY A 59 1.36 -0.66 5.87
C GLY A 59 2.30 -0.65 7.08
N TYR A 60 3.56 -0.24 6.89
CA TYR A 60 4.54 -0.14 7.97
C TYR A 60 4.16 0.92 9.02
N MET A 61 3.60 2.06 8.60
CA MET A 61 3.08 3.05 9.55
C MET A 61 1.91 2.49 10.37
N ALA A 62 0.97 1.80 9.72
CA ALA A 62 -0.15 1.16 10.41
C ALA A 62 0.33 0.09 11.41
N LEU A 63 1.33 -0.71 11.02
CA LEU A 63 1.94 -1.72 11.88
C LEU A 63 2.64 -1.09 13.08
N SER A 64 3.41 -0.03 12.88
CA SER A 64 4.11 0.69 13.97
C SER A 64 3.14 1.29 14.98
N LEU A 65 2.06 1.92 14.52
CA LEU A 65 1.03 2.48 15.40
C LEU A 65 0.25 1.39 16.13
N SER A 66 0.02 0.25 15.48
CA SER A 66 -0.60 -0.93 16.10
C SER A 66 0.26 -1.47 17.25
N GLN A 67 1.58 -1.58 17.05
CA GLN A 67 2.52 -1.98 18.10
C GLN A 67 2.59 -0.98 19.25
N ALA A 68 2.34 0.31 18.98
CA ALA A 68 2.21 1.35 19.99
C ALA A 68 0.85 1.33 20.72
N ASN A 69 0.00 0.32 20.50
CA ASN A 69 -1.34 0.17 21.08
C ASN A 69 -2.30 1.33 20.73
N VAL A 70 -2.11 1.98 19.58
CA VAL A 70 -3.02 3.02 19.10
C VAL A 70 -4.34 2.36 18.64
N PRO A 71 -5.52 2.90 18.98
CA PRO A 71 -6.78 2.34 18.52
C PRO A 71 -6.91 2.33 16.99
N LEU A 72 -7.40 1.23 16.40
CA LEU A 72 -7.54 1.07 14.95
C LEU A 72 -8.19 2.27 14.21
N PRO A 73 -9.30 2.86 14.70
CA PRO A 73 -9.90 4.02 14.02
C PRO A 73 -8.95 5.22 13.93
N LEU A 74 -8.12 5.40 14.96
CA LEU A 74 -7.15 6.49 15.01
C LEU A 74 -5.96 6.21 14.08
N ILE A 75 -5.52 4.95 14.01
CA ILE A 75 -4.49 4.52 13.04
C ILE A 75 -4.91 4.90 11.62
N LEU A 76 -6.15 4.57 11.24
CA LEU A 76 -6.67 4.87 9.90
C LEU A 76 -6.61 6.36 9.60
N LEU A 77 -7.07 7.22 10.52
CA LEU A 77 -7.03 8.67 10.34
C LEU A 77 -5.60 9.22 10.23
N ILE A 78 -4.70 8.76 11.11
CA ILE A 78 -3.31 9.21 11.14
C ILE A 78 -2.59 8.79 9.86
N VAL A 79 -2.72 7.53 9.44
CA VAL A 79 -2.03 7.00 8.25
C VAL A 79 -2.55 7.67 6.98
N VAL A 80 -3.87 7.83 6.83
CA VAL A 80 -4.46 8.51 5.66
C VAL A 80 -3.98 9.96 5.58
N ALA A 81 -4.02 10.71 6.69
CA ALA A 81 -3.57 12.09 6.71
C ALA A 81 -2.07 12.20 6.39
N THR A 82 -1.24 11.32 6.98
CA THR A 82 0.21 11.32 6.77
C THR A 82 0.57 10.95 5.34
N MET A 83 -0.05 9.90 4.77
CA MET A 83 0.18 9.48 3.39
C MET A 83 -0.31 10.51 2.38
N PHE A 84 -1.41 11.21 2.66
CA PHE A 84 -1.87 12.32 1.83
C PHE A 84 -0.84 13.45 1.80
N VAL A 85 -0.34 13.88 2.96
CA VAL A 85 0.69 14.93 3.03
C VAL A 85 1.97 14.47 2.35
N TYR A 86 2.40 13.23 2.55
CA TYR A 86 3.58 12.67 1.91
C TYR A 86 3.46 12.66 0.38
N GLY A 87 2.34 12.15 -0.15
CA GLY A 87 2.05 12.15 -1.59
C GLY A 87 1.99 13.57 -2.16
N TRP A 88 1.40 14.51 -1.43
CA TRP A 88 1.34 15.92 -1.81
C TRP A 88 2.73 16.57 -1.90
N VAL A 89 3.60 16.29 -0.92
CA VAL A 89 4.99 16.78 -0.93
C VAL A 89 5.76 16.22 -2.12
N ILE A 90 5.63 14.92 -2.41
CA ILE A 90 6.24 14.30 -3.60
C ILE A 90 5.66 14.90 -4.88
N TYR A 91 4.36 15.21 -4.90
CA TYR A 91 3.73 15.83 -6.06
C TYR A 91 4.33 17.21 -6.36
N ILE A 92 4.37 18.12 -5.38
CA ILE A 92 4.93 19.47 -5.57
C ILE A 92 6.45 19.42 -5.79
N GLY A 93 7.14 18.54 -5.07
CA GLY A 93 8.59 18.42 -5.07
C GLY A 93 9.16 17.79 -6.34
N MET A 94 8.45 16.81 -6.91
CA MET A 94 8.98 16.00 -8.01
C MET A 94 7.99 15.90 -9.17
N ILE A 95 6.79 15.36 -8.93
CA ILE A 95 5.87 14.96 -10.01
C ILE A 95 5.43 16.14 -10.88
N ARG A 96 5.10 17.29 -10.25
CA ARG A 96 4.67 18.50 -10.97
C ARG A 96 5.73 19.00 -11.96
N ARG A 97 7.03 18.77 -11.69
CA ARG A 97 8.13 19.23 -12.56
C ARG A 97 8.36 18.33 -13.77
N ILE A 98 7.91 17.08 -13.70
CA ILE A 98 8.14 16.05 -14.73
C ILE A 98 6.87 15.68 -15.50
N LEU A 99 5.75 16.38 -15.24
CA LEU A 99 4.45 16.04 -15.79
C LEU A 99 4.36 16.24 -17.31
N ASP A 100 5.04 17.27 -17.83
CA ASP A 100 5.07 17.58 -19.27
C ASP A 100 6.29 16.96 -19.99
N GLN A 101 7.03 16.08 -19.31
CA GLN A 101 8.25 15.45 -19.84
C GLN A 101 7.95 14.07 -20.44
N ASP A 102 8.91 13.54 -21.19
CA ASP A 102 8.81 12.20 -21.76
C ASP A 102 8.58 11.12 -20.69
N MET A 103 7.83 10.08 -21.06
CA MET A 103 7.52 8.95 -20.18
C MET A 103 8.76 8.33 -19.52
N PHE A 104 9.88 8.29 -20.25
CA PHE A 104 11.15 7.76 -19.72
C PHE A 104 11.68 8.59 -18.54
N VAL A 105 11.58 9.92 -18.60
CA VAL A 105 11.99 10.82 -17.51
C VAL A 105 11.16 10.56 -16.26
N SER A 106 9.85 10.37 -16.43
CA SER A 106 8.97 10.03 -15.32
C SER A 106 9.28 8.67 -14.68
N LEU A 107 9.57 7.65 -15.51
CA LEU A 107 9.95 6.33 -15.01
C LEU A 107 11.27 6.39 -14.24
N LEU A 108 12.28 7.08 -14.78
CA LEU A 108 13.58 7.23 -14.12
C LEU A 108 13.47 7.97 -12.78
N ALA A 109 12.71 9.06 -12.74
CA ALA A 109 12.47 9.83 -11.52
C ALA A 109 11.75 9.00 -10.45
N THR A 110 10.68 8.29 -10.83
CA THR A 110 9.91 7.46 -9.89
C THR A 110 10.66 6.20 -9.46
N PHE A 111 11.55 5.66 -10.31
CA PHE A 111 12.49 4.62 -9.92
C PHE A 111 13.52 5.11 -8.89
N GLY A 112 14.09 6.30 -9.10
CA GLY A 112 14.98 6.92 -8.11
C GLY A 112 14.29 7.17 -6.77
N LEU A 113 13.02 7.63 -6.80
CA LEU A 113 12.20 7.76 -5.60
C LEU A 113 11.97 6.39 -4.93
N SER A 114 11.64 5.36 -5.70
CA SER A 114 11.46 4.00 -5.20
C SER A 114 12.69 3.50 -4.45
N LEU A 115 13.88 3.66 -5.03
CA LEU A 115 15.13 3.29 -4.37
C LEU A 115 15.35 4.05 -3.06
N LEU A 116 15.11 5.37 -3.06
CA LEU A 116 15.22 6.17 -1.83
C LEU A 116 14.25 5.67 -0.76
N MET A 117 12.99 5.44 -1.12
CA MET A 117 11.97 4.96 -0.20
C MET A 117 12.32 3.60 0.37
N GLN A 118 12.75 2.66 -0.47
CA GLN A 118 13.18 1.33 -0.05
C GLN A 118 14.34 1.42 0.96
N GLN A 119 15.33 2.29 0.72
CA GLN A 119 16.43 2.46 1.66
C GLN A 119 16.01 3.13 2.97
N VAL A 120 15.13 4.13 2.93
CA VAL A 120 14.58 4.74 4.14
C VAL A 120 13.79 3.71 4.96
N MET A 121 12.96 2.90 4.31
CA MET A 121 12.23 1.84 5.00
C MET A 121 13.17 0.78 5.56
N ASN A 122 14.22 0.40 4.84
CA ASN A 122 15.24 -0.53 5.34
C ASN A 122 15.95 0.02 6.59
N LEU A 123 16.28 1.31 6.63
CA LEU A 123 16.91 1.92 7.81
C LEU A 123 16.01 1.96 9.05
N ILE A 124 14.69 2.01 8.87
CA ILE A 124 13.72 2.10 9.98
C ILE A 124 13.26 0.72 10.44
N TYR A 125 13.10 -0.23 9.51
CA TYR A 125 12.43 -1.52 9.74
C TYR A 125 13.30 -2.76 9.47
N GLY A 126 14.44 -2.61 8.81
CA GLY A 126 15.40 -3.69 8.52
C GLY A 126 16.46 -3.83 9.59
#